data_AF-A0A843TAF8-F1
#
_entry.id   AF-A0A843TAF8-F1
#
_cell.length_a   1.000
_cell.length_b   1.000
_cell.length_c   1.000
_cell.angle_alpha   90.00
_cell.angle_beta   90.00
_cell.angle_gamma   90.00
#
_symmetry.space_group_name_H-M   'P 1'
#
loop_
_entity.id
_entity.type
_entity.pdbx_description
1 polymer ?
#
loop_
_entity_poly.entity_id
_entity_poly.type
_entity_poly.pdbx_seq_one_letter_code
_entity_poly.pdbx_strand_id
1 'polypeptide(L)'
;MPEPLGALVRELPWRRQVGISGQAKPSEWLFPGRQAGRHQHPSHVQRRLARIGIVCRANRNAALAQLAAEVPASVLADMLGVHVTTAIKWVERVSGNWMTYVASKVSDRVPAGREESIQ
;
A
#
# COMPACT_ATOMS: atom_id res chain seq x y z
N MET A 1 -9.77 -0.79 -5.67
CA MET A 1 -8.80 0.27 -6.04
C MET A 1 -9.50 1.61 -5.85
N PRO A 2 -8.88 2.61 -5.19
CA PRO A 2 -9.49 3.93 -5.05
C PRO A 2 -9.81 4.54 -6.42
N GLU A 3 -10.99 5.13 -6.55
CA GLU A 3 -11.55 5.61 -7.83
C GLU A 3 -10.63 6.61 -8.55
N PRO A 4 -10.02 7.62 -7.88
CA PRO A 4 -9.16 8.59 -8.55
C PRO A 4 -7.94 7.95 -9.22
N LEU A 5 -7.37 6.91 -8.60
CA LEU A 5 -6.26 6.16 -9.17
C LEU A 5 -6.73 5.22 -10.27
N GLY A 6 -7.90 4.60 -10.11
CA GLY A 6 -8.51 3.74 -11.13
C GLY A 6 -8.82 4.48 -12.42
N ALA A 7 -9.29 5.72 -12.34
CA ALA A 7 -9.46 6.59 -13.51
C ALA A 7 -8.14 6.81 -14.25
N LEU A 8 -7.08 7.23 -13.55
CA LEU A 8 -5.75 7.45 -14.14
C LEU A 8 -5.15 6.18 -14.76
N VAL A 9 -5.41 5.00 -14.18
CA VAL A 9 -4.96 3.72 -14.74
C VAL A 9 -5.69 3.38 -16.03
N ARG A 10 -6.99 3.67 -16.13
CA ARG A 10 -7.79 3.44 -17.35
C ARG A 10 -7.42 4.42 -18.46
N GLU A 11 -7.12 5.66 -18.09
CA GLU A 11 -6.65 6.71 -19.00
C GLU A 11 -5.19 6.58 -19.39
N LEU A 12 -4.48 5.57 -18.84
CA LEU A 12 -3.06 5.38 -19.12
C LEU A 12 -2.87 5.23 -20.63
N PRO A 13 -2.15 6.17 -21.29
CA PRO A 13 -1.95 6.07 -22.72
C PRO A 13 -1.02 4.89 -22.97
N TRP A 14 -1.59 3.81 -23.51
CA TRP A 14 -0.84 2.71 -24.08
C TRP A 14 -0.02 3.26 -25.23
N ARG A 15 1.22 3.66 -24.95
CA ARG A 15 2.11 4.17 -25.99
C ARG A 15 2.37 3.00 -26.94
N ARG A 16 1.64 2.97 -28.06
CA ARG A 16 1.84 1.99 -29.12
C ARG A 16 3.32 2.05 -29.47
N GLN A 17 4.02 0.96 -29.22
CA GLN A 17 5.46 0.95 -29.47
C GLN A 17 5.67 1.18 -30.97
N VAL A 18 6.71 1.90 -31.34
CA VAL A 18 7.00 2.15 -32.75
C VAL A 18 7.99 1.06 -33.20
N GLY A 19 7.71 0.39 -34.32
CA GLY A 19 8.52 -0.72 -34.85
C GLY A 19 7.99 -2.11 -34.48
N ILE A 20 8.84 -3.14 -34.59
CA ILE A 20 8.49 -4.56 -34.43
C ILE A 20 7.81 -4.85 -33.08
N SER A 21 8.24 -4.19 -32.01
CA SER A 21 7.66 -4.36 -30.68
C SER A 21 6.25 -3.77 -30.55
N GLY A 22 5.87 -2.85 -31.44
CA GLY A 22 4.51 -2.29 -31.53
C GLY A 22 3.52 -3.14 -32.28
N GLN A 23 4.03 -4.06 -33.11
CA GLN A 23 3.25 -5.07 -33.81
C GLN A 23 3.08 -6.35 -32.97
N ALA A 24 3.78 -6.45 -31.84
CA ALA A 24 3.59 -7.53 -30.89
C ALA A 24 2.21 -7.45 -30.21
N LYS A 25 1.70 -8.61 -29.78
CA LYS A 25 0.44 -8.78 -29.04
C LYS A 25 0.32 -7.75 -27.89
N PRO A 26 -0.90 -7.25 -27.55
CA PRO A 26 -1.10 -6.36 -26.40
C PRO A 26 -0.34 -6.88 -25.17
N SER A 27 0.46 -6.01 -24.57
CA SER A 27 1.31 -6.38 -23.44
C SER A 27 0.46 -6.68 -22.21
N GLU A 28 0.77 -7.79 -21.53
CA GLU A 28 0.17 -8.12 -20.22
C GLU A 28 0.60 -7.13 -19.11
N TRP A 29 1.66 -6.38 -19.34
CA TRP A 29 2.22 -5.43 -18.37
C TRP A 29 1.47 -4.10 -18.37
N LEU A 30 1.10 -3.60 -17.20
CA LEU A 30 0.54 -2.26 -17.01
C LEU A 30 1.45 -1.15 -17.56
N PHE A 31 2.78 -1.34 -17.47
CA PHE A 31 3.77 -0.44 -18.05
C PHE A 31 4.66 -1.21 -19.03
N PRO A 32 4.36 -1.21 -20.34
CA PRO A 32 5.18 -1.89 -21.33
C PRO A 32 6.54 -1.20 -21.51
N GLY A 33 7.62 -1.98 -21.43
CA GLY A 33 8.98 -1.53 -21.73
C GLY A 33 9.30 -1.67 -23.22
N ARG A 34 10.31 -0.96 -23.75
CA ARG A 34 10.63 -0.90 -25.20
C ARG A 34 10.77 -2.25 -25.94
N GLN A 35 11.12 -3.31 -25.22
CA GLN A 35 11.26 -4.66 -25.76
C GLN A 35 9.92 -5.40 -25.60
N ALA A 36 9.43 -6.04 -26.66
CA ALA A 36 8.19 -6.79 -26.62
C ALA A 36 8.23 -7.84 -25.49
N GLY A 37 7.12 -7.96 -24.75
CA GLY A 37 7.00 -8.90 -23.63
C GLY A 37 7.71 -8.49 -22.33
N ARG A 38 8.44 -7.37 -22.30
CA ARG A 38 9.14 -6.90 -21.09
C ARG A 38 8.44 -5.70 -20.44
N HIS A 39 8.43 -5.68 -19.11
CA HIS A 39 7.96 -4.54 -18.34
C HIS A 39 8.95 -3.36 -18.44
N GLN A 40 8.44 -2.15 -18.22
CA GLN A 40 9.26 -0.96 -18.09
C GLN A 40 10.10 -1.05 -16.81
N HIS A 41 11.41 -0.83 -16.93
CA HIS A 41 12.28 -0.82 -15.76
C HIS A 41 11.80 0.19 -14.70
N PRO A 42 11.70 -0.17 -13.40
CA PRO A 42 11.10 0.68 -12.36
C PRO A 42 11.72 2.08 -12.26
N SER A 43 13.04 2.18 -12.43
CA SER A 43 13.75 3.48 -12.38
C SER A 43 13.30 4.46 -13.46
N HIS A 44 12.78 3.99 -14.60
CA HIS A 44 12.24 4.85 -15.64
C HIS A 44 10.90 5.46 -15.22
N VAL A 45 10.01 4.66 -14.62
CA VAL A 45 8.73 5.14 -14.08
C VAL A 45 9.00 6.14 -12.96
N GLN A 46 9.89 5.79 -12.02
CA GLN A 46 10.31 6.68 -10.94
C GLN A 46 10.84 8.01 -11.46
N ARG A 47 11.70 8.00 -12.49
CA ARG A 47 12.25 9.23 -13.08
C ARG A 47 11.19 10.09 -13.75
N ARG A 48 10.20 9.46 -14.40
CA ARG A 48 9.08 10.19 -15.01
C ARG A 48 8.20 10.85 -13.95
N LEU A 49 7.91 10.14 -12.87
CA LEU A 49 7.17 10.68 -11.72
C LEU A 49 7.94 11.84 -11.07
N ALA A 50 9.26 11.69 -10.88
CA ALA A 50 10.09 12.75 -10.31
C ALA A 50 10.09 14.04 -11.15
N ARG A 51 10.04 13.94 -12.50
CA ARG A 51 9.95 15.11 -13.39
C ARG A 51 8.67 15.91 -13.23
N ILE A 52 7.59 15.30 -12.74
CA ILE A 52 6.33 15.98 -12.43
C ILE A 52 6.19 16.28 -10.92
N GLY A 53 7.30 16.27 -10.18
CA GLY A 53 7.34 16.58 -8.75
C GLY A 53 6.96 15.42 -7.82
N ILE A 54 6.68 14.23 -8.36
CA ILE A 54 6.30 13.06 -7.55
C ILE A 54 7.54 12.26 -7.18
N VAL A 55 8.03 12.46 -5.96
CA VAL A 55 9.16 11.70 -5.42
C VAL A 55 8.65 10.43 -4.73
N CYS A 56 8.73 9.29 -5.43
CA CYS A 56 8.09 8.04 -5.00
C CYS A 56 8.39 7.62 -3.55
N ARG A 57 9.66 7.71 -3.12
CA ARG A 57 10.06 7.27 -1.77
C ARG A 57 9.54 8.22 -0.69
N ALA A 58 9.65 9.53 -0.91
CA ALA A 58 9.14 10.52 0.05
C ALA A 58 7.62 10.44 0.16
N ASN A 59 6.90 10.40 -0.97
CA ASN A 59 5.44 10.27 -1.00
C ASN A 59 4.96 8.95 -0.37
N ARG A 60 5.67 7.84 -0.60
CA ARG A 60 5.36 6.58 0.06
C ARG A 60 5.53 6.67 1.57
N ASN A 61 6.62 7.27 2.05
CA ASN A 61 6.86 7.42 3.48
C ASN A 61 5.81 8.33 4.13
N ALA A 62 5.43 9.43 3.47
CA ALA A 62 4.38 10.33 3.95
C ALA A 62 3.02 9.62 4.02
N ALA A 63 2.64 8.88 2.96
CA ALA A 63 1.41 8.09 2.96
C ALA A 63 1.40 7.00 4.03
N LEU A 64 2.53 6.31 4.23
CA LEU A 64 2.67 5.31 5.30
C LEU A 64 2.57 5.96 6.69
N ALA A 65 3.14 7.15 6.87
CA ALA A 65 3.03 7.88 8.12
C ALA A 65 1.58 8.29 8.39
N GLN A 66 0.93 8.90 7.41
CA GLN A 66 -0.49 9.25 7.52
C GLN A 66 -1.34 8.03 7.88
N LEU A 67 -1.15 6.91 7.16
CA LEU A 67 -1.89 5.68 7.45
C LEU A 67 -1.60 5.16 8.86
N ALA A 68 -0.34 5.17 9.30
CA ALA A 68 0.06 4.75 10.65
C ALA A 68 -0.52 5.64 11.76
N ALA A 69 -0.90 6.89 11.47
CA ALA A 69 -1.58 7.77 12.41
C ALA A 69 -3.09 7.50 12.49
N GLU A 70 -3.70 7.00 11.40
CA GLU A 70 -5.14 6.80 11.28
C GLU A 70 -5.59 5.39 11.66
N VAL A 71 -4.73 4.37 11.50
CA VAL A 71 -5.12 2.96 11.67
C VAL A 71 -4.24 2.18 12.66
N PRO A 72 -4.82 1.14 13.29
CA PRO A 72 -4.09 0.23 14.15
C PRO A 72 -2.86 -0.43 13.55
N ALA A 73 -1.80 -0.65 14.34
CA ALA A 73 -0.61 -1.39 13.90
C ALA A 73 -0.93 -2.81 13.38
N SER A 74 -1.92 -3.48 13.98
CA SER A 74 -2.37 -4.82 13.51
C SER A 74 -3.10 -4.74 12.18
N VAL A 75 -4.04 -3.80 12.05
CA VAL A 75 -4.75 -3.54 10.79
C VAL A 75 -3.79 -3.08 9.70
N LEU A 76 -2.81 -2.24 10.03
CA LEU A 76 -1.75 -1.79 9.14
C LEU A 76 -0.88 -2.94 8.65
N ALA A 77 -0.55 -3.88 9.53
CA ALA A 77 0.22 -5.08 9.20
C ALA A 77 -0.54 -5.95 8.19
N ASP A 78 -1.83 -6.19 8.43
CA ASP A 78 -2.69 -6.97 7.55
C ASP A 78 -2.89 -6.27 6.18
N MET A 79 -3.13 -4.95 6.18
CA MET A 79 -3.31 -4.15 4.96
C MET A 79 -2.06 -4.13 4.07
N LEU A 80 -0.87 -4.05 4.67
CA LEU A 80 0.39 -3.91 3.94
C LEU A 80 1.13 -5.24 3.75
N GLY A 81 0.62 -6.33 4.32
CA GLY A 81 1.26 -7.64 4.30
C GLY A 81 2.63 -7.66 4.98
N VAL A 82 2.82 -6.85 6.02
CA VAL A 82 4.08 -6.77 6.78
C VAL A 82 3.92 -7.41 8.15
N HIS A 83 5.03 -7.84 8.75
CA HIS A 83 4.98 -8.38 10.11
C HIS A 83 4.50 -7.32 11.12
N VAL A 84 3.69 -7.73 12.09
CA VAL A 84 3.08 -6.82 13.10
C VAL A 84 4.11 -6.00 13.86
N THR A 85 5.30 -6.55 14.16
CA THR A 85 6.37 -5.80 14.82
C THR A 85 6.96 -4.69 13.96
N THR A 86 6.93 -4.82 12.63
CA THR A 86 7.33 -3.77 11.70
C THR A 86 6.30 -2.65 11.69
N ALA A 87 5.01 -2.99 11.71
CA ALA A 87 3.92 -2.03 11.79
C ALA A 87 3.94 -1.26 13.13
N ILE A 88 4.18 -1.95 14.26
CA ILE A 88 4.36 -1.31 15.59
C ILE A 88 5.46 -0.25 15.53
N LYS A 89 6.64 -0.60 15.01
CA LYS A 89 7.77 0.33 14.87
C LYS A 89 7.45 1.54 13.98
N TRP A 90 6.54 1.40 13.03
CA TRP A 90 6.11 2.51 12.18
C TRP A 90 5.11 3.41 12.90
N VAL A 91 4.13 2.83 13.58
CA VAL A 91 3.16 3.55 14.41
C VAL A 91 3.87 4.32 15.53
N GLU A 92 4.85 3.72 16.22
CA GLU A 92 5.66 4.39 17.25
C GLU A 92 6.44 5.60 16.72
N ARG A 93 6.92 5.54 15.46
CA ARG A 93 7.66 6.66 14.85
C ARG A 93 6.76 7.85 14.49
N VAL A 94 5.47 7.61 14.32
CA VAL A 94 4.54 8.61 13.79
C VAL A 94 3.55 9.08 14.85
N SER A 95 3.24 8.23 15.83
CA SER A 95 2.21 8.46 16.84
C SER A 95 2.65 7.90 18.20
N GLY A 96 2.63 8.75 19.22
CA GLY A 96 2.92 8.33 20.61
C GLY A 96 1.71 7.77 21.37
N ASN A 97 0.53 7.66 20.74
CA ASN A 97 -0.75 7.58 21.46
C ASN A 97 -1.58 6.29 21.20
N TRP A 98 -0.94 5.18 20.87
CA TRP A 98 -1.61 3.91 20.52
C TRP A 98 -2.33 3.19 21.68
N MET A 99 -2.27 3.75 22.90
CA MET A 99 -2.79 3.13 24.13
C MET A 99 -4.28 2.77 24.05
N THR A 100 -5.08 3.51 23.29
CA THR A 100 -6.54 3.29 23.19
C THR A 100 -6.92 1.94 22.55
N TYR A 101 -6.16 1.45 21.57
CA TYR A 101 -6.46 0.15 20.96
C TYR A 101 -5.93 -1.03 21.78
N VAL A 102 -4.81 -0.86 22.48
CA VAL A 102 -4.36 -1.87 23.42
C VAL A 102 -5.43 -2.05 24.51
N ALA A 103 -6.02 -0.96 24.99
CA ALA A 103 -7.14 -1.02 25.92
C ALA A 103 -8.36 -1.76 25.35
N SER A 104 -8.75 -1.50 24.09
CA SER A 104 -9.88 -2.20 23.46
C SER A 104 -9.60 -3.70 23.23
N LYS A 105 -8.37 -4.08 22.85
CA LYS A 105 -7.98 -5.49 22.68
C LYS A 105 -7.77 -6.24 24.00
N VAL A 106 -7.41 -5.55 25.08
CA VAL A 106 -7.37 -6.15 26.42
C VAL A 106 -8.79 -6.41 26.90
N SER A 107 -9.73 -5.49 26.67
CA SER A 107 -11.16 -5.70 26.96
C SER A 107 -11.76 -6.88 26.20
N ASP A 108 -11.35 -7.09 24.94
CA ASP A 108 -11.79 -8.19 24.08
C ASP A 108 -11.20 -9.56 24.46
N ARG A 109 -10.09 -9.56 25.24
CA ARG A 109 -9.39 -10.77 25.69
C ARG A 109 -9.76 -11.23 27.10
N VAL A 110 -10.54 -10.47 27.85
CA VAL A 110 -11.11 -10.93 29.13
C VAL A 110 -12.34 -11.78 28.78
N PRO A 111 -12.28 -13.12 28.86
CA PRO A 111 -13.48 -13.93 28.66
C PRO A 111 -14.49 -13.58 29.75
N ALA A 112 -15.73 -13.32 29.34
CA ALA A 112 -16.89 -13.40 30.22
C ALA A 112 -16.97 -14.85 30.75
N GLY A 113 -16.27 -15.09 31.85
CA GLY A 113 -16.10 -16.39 32.46
C GLY A 113 -16.86 -16.46 33.77
N ARG A 114 -18.02 -17.14 33.69
CA ARG A 114 -18.63 -17.97 34.73
C ARG A 114 -19.28 -17.24 35.91
N GLU A 115 -20.61 -17.10 35.80
CA GLU A 115 -21.48 -17.35 36.94
C GLU A 115 -22.14 -18.71 36.74
N GLU A 116 -21.45 -19.73 37.24
CA GLU A 116 -22.09 -20.96 37.70
C GLU A 116 -22.94 -20.56 38.92
N SER A 117 -24.26 -20.55 38.76
CA SER A 117 -25.19 -20.60 39.89
C SER A 117 -25.88 -21.95 39.88
N ILE A 118 -25.39 -22.79 40.78
CA ILE A 118 -26.08 -23.95 41.35
C ILE A 118 -27.48 -23.49 41.78
N GLN A 119 -28.52 -24.08 41.17
CA GLN A 119 -29.72 -24.56 41.85
C GLN A 119 -30.27 -25.77 41.11
#